data_AF-A0A2K9P0B6-F1
#
_entry.id   AF-A0A2K9P0B6-F1
#
_cell.length_a   1.000
_cell.length_b   1.000
_cell.length_c   1.000
_cell.angle_alpha   90.00
_cell.angle_beta   90.00
_cell.angle_gamma   90.00
#
_symmetry.space_group_name_H-M   'P 1'
#
loop_
_entity.id
_entity.type
_entity.pdbx_description
1 polymer ?
#
loop_
_entity_poly.entity_id
_entity_poly.type
_entity_poly.pdbx_seq_one_letter_code
_entity_poly.pdbx_strand_id
1 'polypeptide(L)'
;MSNLKLINMQDVAVEEVQWLLYPFIPYGKITIIQGDPGEGKTTLVLQIIARLTKGEPIVNEAAKVPVNIIYQTAEDGLSDTIKPRLLSADADCSKVLVIDDRDVPLTMRDIRLEQAIIETNAKLVVLDPIQGFLGADVDMHRANEIRPVMKHIAELAEKYQCAIILIGHMNKSGIGKSAYRGLGSIDFQAAARSVLIVGRIKEEPEIRVVCQVKSSLAPEEKSIAFKLSEENGFEWIGEYDVTADDLLSGAAKGTKKQVAMDFLENTLSNGPMAQSEIMRIAAEKGISEKTLRNAKEALKVQSKRFNNQWHWSLE
;
A
#
# COMPACT_ATOMS: atom_id res chain seq x y z
N MET A 1 -18.64 -30.27 -35.73
CA MET A 1 -18.03 -30.33 -34.38
C MET A 1 -16.94 -29.28 -34.34
N SER A 2 -17.02 -28.30 -33.45
CA SER A 2 -15.95 -27.31 -33.25
C SER A 2 -14.71 -28.04 -32.72
N ASN A 3 -13.55 -27.86 -33.36
CA ASN A 3 -12.29 -28.42 -32.87
C ASN A 3 -11.97 -27.82 -31.50
N LEU A 4 -12.09 -28.63 -30.46
CA LEU A 4 -11.71 -28.27 -29.10
C LEU A 4 -10.18 -28.06 -29.06
N LYS A 5 -9.73 -26.86 -28.69
CA LYS A 5 -8.30 -26.57 -28.50
C LYS A 5 -7.91 -26.97 -27.07
N LEU A 6 -7.18 -28.07 -26.94
CA LEU A 6 -6.55 -28.50 -25.69
C LEU A 6 -5.09 -28.07 -25.68
N ILE A 7 -4.58 -27.64 -24.52
CA ILE A 7 -3.17 -27.35 -24.29
C ILE A 7 -2.62 -28.44 -23.38
N ASN A 8 -1.53 -29.09 -23.77
CA ASN A 8 -0.85 -30.07 -22.94
C ASN A 8 0.14 -29.33 -22.01
N MET A 9 0.06 -29.61 -20.71
CA MET A 9 0.94 -28.98 -19.71
C MET A 9 2.43 -29.26 -19.93
N GLN A 10 2.79 -30.32 -20.67
CA GLN A 10 4.18 -30.58 -21.05
C GLN A 10 4.74 -29.50 -22.00
N ASP A 11 3.87 -28.85 -22.78
CA ASP A 11 4.24 -27.85 -23.80
C ASP A 11 4.21 -26.43 -23.21
N VAL A 12 3.77 -26.27 -21.96
CA VAL A 12 3.72 -24.99 -21.26
C VAL A 12 5.07 -24.75 -20.60
N ALA A 13 5.74 -23.67 -20.99
CA ALA A 13 7.00 -23.26 -20.37
C ALA A 13 6.80 -22.87 -18.91
N VAL A 14 7.75 -23.24 -18.05
CA VAL A 14 7.81 -22.75 -16.67
C VAL A 14 8.29 -21.30 -16.71
N GLU A 15 7.52 -20.41 -16.09
CA GLU A 15 7.85 -18.99 -15.98
C GLU A 15 7.90 -18.57 -14.50
N GLU A 16 8.88 -17.73 -14.16
CA GLU A 16 8.98 -17.13 -12.84
C GLU A 16 8.09 -15.89 -12.75
N VAL A 17 7.36 -15.75 -11.64
CA VAL A 17 6.55 -14.55 -11.38
C VAL A 17 7.48 -13.34 -11.24
N GLN A 18 7.34 -12.38 -12.16
CA GLN A 18 8.05 -11.11 -12.11
C GLN A 18 7.25 -10.08 -11.29
N TRP A 19 7.94 -9.16 -10.62
CA TRP A 19 7.32 -8.20 -9.69
C TRP A 19 7.64 -6.75 -10.04
N LEU A 20 6.59 -5.93 -10.07
CA LEU A 20 6.73 -4.48 -10.08
C LEU A 20 7.21 -4.00 -8.71
N LEU A 21 6.64 -4.55 -7.65
CA LEU A 21 7.04 -4.35 -6.25
C LEU A 21 6.86 -5.67 -5.48
N TYR A 22 7.91 -6.36 -5.12
CA TYR A 22 7.86 -7.59 -4.34
C TYR A 22 7.59 -7.30 -2.85
N PRO A 23 6.75 -8.09 -2.15
CA PRO A 23 5.82 -9.11 -2.65
C PRO A 23 4.41 -8.56 -2.94
N PHE A 24 4.28 -7.24 -3.16
CA PHE A 24 3.01 -6.53 -3.13
C PHE A 24 2.30 -6.42 -4.48
N ILE A 25 3.03 -6.19 -5.58
CA ILE A 25 2.50 -5.88 -6.91
C ILE A 25 3.21 -6.76 -7.96
N PRO A 26 2.63 -7.91 -8.33
CA PRO A 26 3.16 -8.77 -9.39
C PRO A 26 2.81 -8.23 -10.79
N TYR A 27 3.72 -8.42 -11.75
CA TYR A 27 3.40 -8.22 -13.16
C TYR A 27 2.40 -9.27 -13.65
N GLY A 28 1.61 -8.89 -14.66
CA GLY A 28 0.68 -9.82 -15.30
C GLY A 28 -0.57 -10.15 -14.48
N LYS A 29 -0.80 -9.42 -13.37
CA LYS A 29 -1.85 -9.72 -12.39
C LYS A 29 -2.47 -8.44 -11.82
N ILE A 30 -3.60 -8.61 -11.16
CA ILE A 30 -4.35 -7.55 -10.48
C ILE A 30 -3.94 -7.46 -9.01
N THR A 31 -3.68 -6.23 -8.57
CA THR A 31 -3.52 -5.84 -7.17
C THR A 31 -4.63 -4.88 -6.77
N ILE A 32 -5.30 -5.13 -5.65
CA ILE A 32 -6.28 -4.19 -5.08
C ILE A 32 -5.64 -3.46 -3.92
N ILE A 33 -5.74 -2.13 -3.90
CA ILE A 33 -5.33 -1.30 -2.77
C ILE A 33 -6.57 -0.65 -2.20
N GLN A 34 -6.96 -1.06 -0.99
CA GLN A 34 -8.21 -0.65 -0.36
C GLN A 34 -7.99 -0.07 1.04
N GLY A 35 -8.98 0.66 1.54
CA GLY A 35 -8.92 1.35 2.82
C GLY A 35 -10.04 2.39 2.92
N ASP A 36 -10.22 2.98 4.09
CA ASP A 36 -11.22 4.04 4.27
C ASP A 36 -10.86 5.30 3.44
N PRO A 37 -11.85 6.15 3.11
CA PRO A 37 -11.59 7.45 2.51
C PRO A 37 -10.62 8.28 3.38
N GLY A 38 -9.63 8.91 2.76
CA GLY A 38 -8.63 9.73 3.47
C GLY A 38 -7.46 8.96 4.10
N GLU A 39 -7.36 7.64 3.92
CA GLU A 39 -6.22 6.85 4.43
C GLU A 39 -4.94 6.97 3.56
N GLY A 40 -4.94 7.78 2.50
CA GLY A 40 -3.74 8.04 1.69
C GLY A 40 -3.44 6.99 0.62
N LYS A 41 -4.43 6.22 0.16
CA LYS A 41 -4.29 5.21 -0.92
C LYS A 41 -3.73 5.81 -2.21
N THR A 42 -4.36 6.87 -2.71
CA THR A 42 -3.92 7.58 -3.91
C THR A 42 -2.52 8.15 -3.72
N THR A 43 -2.24 8.78 -2.57
CA THR A 43 -0.89 9.28 -2.25
C THR A 43 0.17 8.19 -2.29
N LEU A 44 -0.09 7.04 -1.66
CA LEU A 44 0.80 5.87 -1.71
C LEU A 44 1.08 5.44 -3.16
N VAL A 45 0.04 5.33 -3.98
CA VAL A 45 0.20 4.90 -5.38
C VAL A 45 0.96 5.93 -6.21
N LEU A 46 0.70 7.22 -6.04
CA LEU A 46 1.47 8.27 -6.73
C LEU A 46 2.95 8.28 -6.32
N GLN A 47 3.27 7.95 -5.07
CA GLN A 47 4.65 7.84 -4.57
C GLN A 47 5.39 6.60 -5.10
N ILE A 48 4.65 5.52 -5.34
CA ILE A 48 5.15 4.35 -6.08
C ILE A 48 5.40 4.72 -7.53
N ILE A 49 4.42 5.36 -8.19
CA ILE A 49 4.52 5.82 -9.58
C ILE A 49 5.74 6.72 -9.77
N ALA A 50 5.97 7.70 -8.91
CA ALA A 50 7.11 8.61 -9.02
C ALA A 50 8.45 7.87 -9.13
N ARG A 51 8.68 6.90 -8.24
CA ARG A 51 9.88 6.05 -8.26
C ARG A 51 9.96 5.20 -9.52
N LEU A 52 8.84 4.61 -9.95
CA LEU A 52 8.78 3.79 -11.16
C LEU A 52 9.09 4.59 -12.44
N THR A 53 8.67 5.85 -12.51
CA THR A 53 8.99 6.73 -13.64
C THR A 53 10.48 7.07 -13.72
N LYS A 54 11.23 6.91 -12.64
CA LYS A 54 12.68 7.15 -12.58
C LYS A 54 13.53 5.90 -12.44
N GLY A 55 12.91 4.74 -12.26
CA GLY A 55 13.63 3.49 -12.01
C GLY A 55 14.24 3.43 -10.61
N GLU A 56 13.74 4.23 -9.67
CA GLU A 56 14.27 4.31 -8.31
C GLU A 56 13.78 3.17 -7.42
N PRO A 57 14.59 2.75 -6.42
CA PRO A 57 14.16 1.83 -5.37
C PRO A 57 12.87 2.25 -4.66
N ILE A 58 11.97 1.28 -4.45
CA ILE A 58 10.82 1.44 -3.57
C ILE A 58 11.10 0.65 -2.29
N VAL A 59 11.24 1.36 -1.16
CA VAL A 59 11.52 0.80 0.17
C VAL A 59 12.83 -0.01 0.23
N ASN A 60 12.79 -1.29 -0.12
CA ASN A 60 13.90 -2.24 0.02
C ASN A 60 14.31 -2.91 -1.30
N GLU A 61 13.86 -2.39 -2.45
CA GLU A 61 14.17 -2.96 -3.76
C GLU A 61 15.44 -2.41 -4.42
N ALA A 62 15.97 -3.15 -5.40
CA ALA A 62 16.97 -2.62 -6.30
C ALA A 62 16.36 -1.62 -7.29
N ALA A 63 17.17 -0.68 -7.77
CA ALA A 63 16.80 0.21 -8.87
C ALA A 63 16.44 -0.60 -10.12
N LYS A 64 15.44 -0.12 -10.87
CA LYS A 64 14.91 -0.75 -12.09
C LYS A 64 15.02 0.22 -13.26
N VAL A 65 14.63 -0.23 -14.46
CA VAL A 65 14.51 0.67 -15.60
C VAL A 65 13.23 1.50 -15.45
N PRO A 66 13.25 2.82 -15.75
CA PRO A 66 12.05 3.65 -15.84
C PRO A 66 10.94 3.04 -16.70
N VAL A 67 9.71 3.02 -16.21
CA VAL A 67 8.56 2.46 -16.95
C VAL A 67 7.49 3.51 -17.24
N ASN A 68 6.69 3.26 -18.27
CA ASN A 68 5.49 4.04 -18.57
C ASN A 68 4.31 3.53 -17.74
N ILE A 69 3.47 4.44 -17.29
CA ILE A 69 2.31 4.19 -16.44
C ILE A 69 1.08 4.83 -17.05
N ILE A 70 -0.04 4.12 -17.02
CA ILE A 70 -1.37 4.71 -17.26
C ILE A 70 -2.02 4.91 -15.90
N TYR A 71 -2.40 6.14 -15.58
CA TYR A 71 -3.14 6.47 -14.37
C TYR A 71 -4.48 7.09 -14.77
N GLN A 72 -5.58 6.38 -14.52
CA GLN A 72 -6.92 6.89 -14.77
C GLN A 72 -7.63 7.15 -13.44
N THR A 73 -8.20 8.35 -13.29
CA THR A 73 -9.00 8.71 -12.12
C THR A 73 -10.38 9.20 -12.53
N ALA A 74 -11.38 8.89 -11.70
CA ALA A 74 -12.76 9.36 -11.84
C ALA A 74 -13.18 10.33 -10.71
N GLU A 75 -12.35 10.50 -9.68
CA GLU A 75 -12.64 11.33 -8.50
C GLU A 75 -11.83 12.63 -8.46
N ASP A 76 -10.55 12.59 -8.85
CA ASP A 76 -9.61 13.70 -8.67
C ASP A 76 -9.28 14.42 -9.98
N GLY A 77 -9.12 15.74 -9.93
CA GLY A 77 -8.73 16.53 -11.10
C GLY A 77 -7.27 16.31 -11.51
N LEU A 78 -7.03 16.12 -12.81
CA LEU A 78 -5.69 15.89 -13.34
C LEU A 78 -4.74 17.08 -13.08
N SER A 79 -5.23 18.30 -13.30
CA SER A 79 -4.41 19.53 -13.24
C SER A 79 -4.23 20.09 -11.83
N ASP A 80 -5.24 19.95 -10.97
CA ASP A 80 -5.26 20.55 -9.63
C ASP A 80 -4.86 19.58 -8.51
N THR A 81 -4.96 18.27 -8.76
CA THR A 81 -4.78 17.25 -7.73
C THR A 81 -3.68 16.25 -8.10
N ILE A 82 -3.84 15.53 -9.21
CA ILE A 82 -2.92 14.43 -9.57
C ILE A 82 -1.55 14.95 -10.00
N LYS A 83 -1.51 15.88 -10.97
CA LYS A 83 -0.24 16.43 -11.47
C LYS A 83 0.57 17.15 -10.38
N PRO A 84 -0.01 18.02 -9.53
CA PRO A 84 0.74 18.61 -8.43
C PRO A 84 1.32 17.58 -7.45
N ARG A 85 0.56 16.52 -7.12
CA ARG A 85 1.05 15.44 -6.24
C ARG A 85 2.17 14.62 -6.88
N LEU A 86 2.09 14.34 -8.18
CA LEU A 86 3.18 13.69 -8.94
C LEU A 86 4.44 14.54 -8.95
N LEU A 87 4.33 15.84 -9.22
CA LEU A 87 5.46 16.76 -9.19
C LEU A 87 6.07 16.87 -7.78
N SER A 88 5.23 16.94 -6.74
CA SER A 88 5.68 16.94 -5.35
C SER A 88 6.36 15.63 -4.94
N ALA A 89 5.99 14.51 -5.58
CA ALA A 89 6.64 13.21 -5.42
C ALA A 89 7.89 13.06 -6.29
N ASP A 90 8.27 14.10 -7.04
CA ASP A 90 9.39 14.10 -7.97
C ASP A 90 9.25 13.05 -9.10
N ALA A 91 8.03 12.85 -9.59
CA ALA A 91 7.74 11.96 -10.72
C ALA A 91 8.16 12.57 -12.06
N ASP A 92 8.70 11.74 -12.97
CA ASP A 92 8.79 12.07 -14.38
C ASP A 92 7.41 11.95 -15.03
N CYS A 93 6.68 13.08 -15.07
CA CYS A 93 5.34 13.16 -15.62
C CYS A 93 5.28 12.84 -17.12
N SER A 94 6.40 12.82 -17.87
CA SER A 94 6.39 12.41 -19.28
C SER A 94 6.09 10.91 -19.45
N LYS A 95 6.21 10.13 -18.38
CA LYS A 95 5.96 8.68 -18.32
C LYS A 95 4.61 8.33 -17.69
N VAL A 96 3.84 9.32 -17.24
CA VAL A 96 2.50 9.13 -16.68
C VAL A 96 1.47 9.61 -17.69
N LEU A 97 0.74 8.67 -18.26
CA LEU A 97 -0.26 8.92 -19.29
C LEU A 97 -1.67 8.72 -18.74
N VAL A 98 -2.62 9.41 -19.35
CA VAL A 98 -4.05 9.34 -19.02
C VAL A 98 -4.81 9.13 -20.32
N ILE A 99 -5.84 8.29 -20.29
CA ILE A 99 -6.72 8.14 -21.45
C ILE A 99 -7.73 9.27 -21.39
N ASP A 100 -7.84 10.02 -22.49
CA ASP A 100 -8.85 11.06 -22.62
C ASP A 100 -10.24 10.43 -22.73
N ASP A 101 -11.02 10.58 -21.67
CA ASP A 101 -12.36 10.03 -21.53
C ASP A 101 -13.44 11.10 -21.32
N ARG A 102 -13.12 12.35 -21.64
CA ARG A 102 -14.04 13.49 -21.49
C ARG A 102 -15.31 13.36 -22.33
N ASP A 103 -15.19 12.81 -23.54
CA ASP A 103 -16.34 12.62 -24.45
C ASP A 103 -17.09 11.32 -24.15
N VAL A 104 -16.34 10.24 -23.88
CA VAL A 104 -16.88 8.91 -23.59
C VAL A 104 -16.16 8.38 -22.35
N PRO A 105 -16.88 8.19 -21.23
CA PRO A 105 -16.30 7.67 -19.99
C PRO A 105 -15.56 6.36 -20.21
N LEU A 106 -14.39 6.21 -19.61
CA LEU A 106 -13.63 4.97 -19.70
C LEU A 106 -14.27 3.91 -18.80
N THR A 107 -14.31 2.67 -19.28
CA THR A 107 -14.68 1.52 -18.44
C THR A 107 -13.61 0.44 -18.54
N MET A 108 -13.61 -0.48 -17.58
CA MET A 108 -12.73 -1.65 -17.57
C MET A 108 -12.96 -2.60 -18.75
N ARG A 109 -14.06 -2.47 -19.51
CA ARG A 109 -14.31 -3.27 -20.73
C ARG A 109 -13.95 -2.51 -22.01
N ASP A 110 -13.47 -1.27 -21.89
CA ASP A 110 -13.21 -0.41 -23.03
C ASP A 110 -11.91 -0.82 -23.74
N ILE A 111 -11.98 -0.96 -25.07
CA ILE A 111 -10.84 -1.31 -25.92
C ILE A 111 -9.70 -0.30 -25.84
N ARG A 112 -10.00 0.96 -25.49
CA ARG A 112 -9.00 2.02 -25.30
C ARG A 112 -7.97 1.66 -24.24
N LEU A 113 -8.31 0.83 -23.23
CA LEU A 113 -7.33 0.34 -22.25
C LEU A 113 -6.27 -0.52 -22.91
N GLU A 114 -6.67 -1.49 -23.73
CA GLU A 114 -5.73 -2.37 -24.44
C GLU A 114 -4.88 -1.58 -25.44
N GLN A 115 -5.50 -0.66 -26.19
CA GLN A 115 -4.80 0.23 -27.12
C GLN A 115 -3.73 1.07 -26.41
N ALA A 116 -4.08 1.72 -25.30
CA ALA A 116 -3.15 2.53 -24.53
C ALA A 116 -2.00 1.70 -23.97
N ILE A 117 -2.24 0.49 -23.46
CA ILE A 117 -1.18 -0.41 -22.97
C ILE A 117 -0.19 -0.73 -24.10
N ILE A 118 -0.68 -1.03 -25.31
CA ILE A 118 0.16 -1.35 -26.47
C ILE A 118 0.97 -0.13 -26.91
N GLU A 119 0.31 1.00 -27.14
CA GLU A 119 0.92 2.21 -27.69
C GLU A 119 2.01 2.78 -26.78
N THR A 120 1.79 2.69 -25.47
CA THR A 120 2.70 3.24 -24.47
C THR A 120 3.69 2.21 -23.94
N ASN A 121 3.50 0.91 -24.22
CA ASN A 121 4.19 -0.18 -23.54
C ASN A 121 4.16 -0.03 -22.01
N ALA A 122 3.02 0.41 -21.46
CA ALA A 122 2.87 0.66 -20.03
C ALA A 122 3.09 -0.62 -19.22
N LYS A 123 3.83 -0.50 -18.12
CA LYS A 123 4.08 -1.60 -17.17
C LYS A 123 3.22 -1.54 -15.92
N LEU A 124 2.50 -0.43 -15.73
CA LEU A 124 1.49 -0.27 -14.70
C LEU A 124 0.26 0.45 -15.26
N VAL A 125 -0.92 -0.07 -14.95
CA VAL A 125 -2.22 0.62 -15.10
C VAL A 125 -2.82 0.81 -13.72
N VAL A 126 -3.28 2.02 -13.41
CA VAL A 126 -3.99 2.34 -12.16
C VAL A 126 -5.38 2.86 -12.49
N LEU A 127 -6.40 2.30 -11.84
CA LEU A 127 -7.79 2.76 -11.91
C LEU A 127 -8.24 3.23 -10.52
N ASP A 128 -8.53 4.52 -10.39
CA ASP A 128 -8.78 5.20 -9.10
C ASP A 128 -10.08 6.05 -9.08
N PRO A 129 -11.16 5.60 -8.42
CA PRO A 129 -11.38 4.28 -7.80
C PRO A 129 -11.95 3.27 -8.80
N ILE A 130 -11.89 1.98 -8.47
CA ILE A 130 -12.45 0.87 -9.26
C ILE A 130 -13.93 1.09 -9.64
N GLN A 131 -14.73 1.66 -8.73
CA GLN A 131 -16.15 1.92 -8.96
C GLN A 131 -16.39 2.87 -10.14
N GLY A 132 -15.49 3.82 -10.38
CA GLY A 132 -15.58 4.77 -11.49
C GLY A 132 -15.48 4.11 -12.87
N PHE A 133 -14.95 2.88 -12.94
CA PHE A 133 -14.63 2.21 -14.19
C PHE A 133 -15.42 0.92 -14.44
N LEU A 134 -16.41 0.57 -13.60
CA LEU A 134 -17.20 -0.66 -13.79
C LEU A 134 -18.09 -0.61 -15.05
N GLY A 135 -18.57 0.58 -15.41
CA GLY A 135 -19.62 0.79 -16.40
C GLY A 135 -20.98 1.00 -15.74
N ALA A 136 -21.82 1.83 -16.36
CA ALA A 136 -23.13 2.20 -15.82
C ALA A 136 -24.13 1.02 -15.76
N ASP A 137 -23.87 -0.04 -16.51
CA ASP A 137 -24.66 -1.27 -16.61
C ASP A 137 -24.24 -2.37 -15.62
N VAL A 138 -23.27 -2.11 -14.74
CA VAL A 138 -22.69 -3.12 -13.84
C VAL A 138 -23.05 -2.83 -12.38
N ASP A 139 -23.81 -3.74 -11.77
CA ASP A 139 -24.08 -3.76 -10.34
C ASP A 139 -22.91 -4.41 -9.58
N MET A 140 -22.26 -3.62 -8.73
CA MET A 140 -21.10 -4.05 -7.97
C MET A 140 -21.36 -5.14 -6.93
N HIS A 141 -22.62 -5.40 -6.59
CA HIS A 141 -23.04 -6.45 -5.67
C HIS A 141 -23.40 -7.76 -6.38
N ARG A 142 -23.41 -7.77 -7.72
CA ARG A 142 -23.78 -8.95 -8.51
C ARG A 142 -22.55 -9.65 -9.08
N ALA A 143 -22.23 -10.79 -8.47
CA ALA A 143 -21.08 -11.63 -8.86
C ALA A 143 -21.01 -11.95 -10.36
N ASN A 144 -22.17 -12.20 -10.98
CA ASN A 144 -22.26 -12.52 -12.41
C ASN A 144 -21.92 -11.33 -13.33
N GLU A 145 -21.97 -10.10 -12.82
CA GLU A 145 -21.64 -8.88 -13.57
C GLU A 145 -20.19 -8.44 -13.33
N ILE A 146 -19.70 -8.60 -12.10
CA ILE A 146 -18.31 -8.30 -11.72
C ILE A 146 -17.31 -9.26 -12.36
N ARG A 147 -17.57 -10.58 -12.32
CA ARG A 147 -16.61 -11.58 -12.78
C ARG A 147 -16.18 -11.39 -14.24
N PRO A 148 -17.07 -11.11 -15.20
CA PRO A 148 -16.67 -10.80 -16.57
C PRO A 148 -15.75 -9.58 -16.69
N VAL A 149 -16.03 -8.50 -15.94
CA VAL A 149 -15.20 -7.28 -15.93
C VAL A 149 -13.80 -7.60 -15.42
N MET A 150 -13.72 -8.23 -14.25
CA MET A 150 -12.45 -8.60 -13.62
C MET A 150 -11.65 -9.60 -14.44
N LYS A 151 -12.33 -10.53 -15.12
CA LYS A 151 -11.70 -11.49 -16.03
C LYS A 151 -11.03 -10.77 -17.20
N HIS A 152 -11.72 -9.84 -17.84
CA HIS A 152 -11.16 -9.09 -18.97
C HIS A 152 -9.89 -8.30 -18.56
N ILE A 153 -9.93 -7.61 -17.42
CA ILE A 153 -8.76 -6.90 -16.89
C ILE A 153 -7.61 -7.86 -16.54
N ALA A 154 -7.91 -9.04 -15.99
CA ALA A 154 -6.90 -10.04 -15.70
C ALA A 154 -6.24 -10.59 -16.99
N GLU A 155 -7.01 -10.79 -18.04
CA GLU A 155 -6.51 -11.21 -19.36
C GLU A 155 -5.60 -10.14 -19.97
N LEU A 156 -5.95 -8.86 -19.87
CA LEU A 156 -5.07 -7.76 -20.31
C LEU A 156 -3.78 -7.71 -19.51
N ALA A 157 -3.85 -7.81 -18.18
CA ALA A 157 -2.66 -7.83 -17.34
C ALA A 157 -1.69 -8.92 -17.79
N GLU A 158 -2.19 -10.16 -17.87
CA GLU A 158 -1.41 -11.35 -18.24
C GLU A 158 -0.83 -11.27 -19.66
N LYS A 159 -1.66 -10.89 -20.64
CA LYS A 159 -1.26 -10.80 -22.05
C LYS A 159 -0.11 -9.81 -22.27
N TYR A 160 -0.12 -8.69 -21.54
CA TYR A 160 0.85 -7.61 -21.73
C TYR A 160 1.95 -7.57 -20.67
N GLN A 161 1.96 -8.52 -19.73
CA GLN A 161 2.85 -8.51 -18.56
C GLN A 161 2.84 -7.15 -17.84
N CYS A 162 1.64 -6.57 -17.74
CA CYS A 162 1.38 -5.27 -17.12
C CYS A 162 0.79 -5.51 -15.73
N ALA A 163 1.28 -4.79 -14.71
CA ALA A 163 0.63 -4.79 -13.41
C ALA A 163 -0.61 -3.89 -13.45
N ILE A 164 -1.70 -4.32 -12.82
CA ILE A 164 -2.91 -3.50 -12.72
C ILE A 164 -3.25 -3.27 -11.25
N ILE A 165 -3.32 -2.00 -10.86
CA ILE A 165 -3.75 -1.57 -9.53
C ILE A 165 -5.18 -1.03 -9.62
N LEU A 166 -6.05 -1.57 -8.78
CA LEU A 166 -7.40 -1.06 -8.59
C LEU A 166 -7.50 -0.45 -7.19
N ILE A 167 -7.76 0.85 -7.12
CA ILE A 167 -7.93 1.54 -5.83
C ILE A 167 -9.40 1.43 -5.41
N GLY A 168 -9.62 1.04 -4.16
CA GLY A 168 -10.94 0.75 -3.64
C GLY A 168 -11.24 1.40 -2.29
N HIS A 169 -12.49 1.77 -2.08
CA HIS A 169 -13.00 2.11 -0.75
C HIS A 169 -13.54 0.85 -0.05
N MET A 170 -13.31 0.72 1.26
CA MET A 170 -13.88 -0.37 2.05
C MET A 170 -15.35 -0.07 2.39
N ASN A 171 -16.18 -1.10 2.46
CA ASN A 171 -17.56 -0.94 2.91
C ASN A 171 -17.63 -0.82 4.44
N LYS A 172 -18.43 0.13 4.92
CA LYS A 172 -18.62 0.42 6.37
C LYS A 172 -19.38 -0.69 7.13
N SER A 173 -19.87 -1.73 6.46
CA SER A 173 -20.68 -2.80 7.08
C SER A 173 -19.86 -4.08 7.30
N GLY A 174 -19.57 -4.41 8.56
CA GLY A 174 -19.34 -5.79 8.98
C GLY A 174 -18.30 -6.03 10.07
N ILE A 175 -18.78 -6.49 11.23
CA ILE A 175 -17.99 -7.28 12.18
C ILE A 175 -17.60 -8.58 11.48
N GLY A 176 -16.30 -8.76 11.18
CA GLY A 176 -15.74 -9.92 10.47
C GLY A 176 -14.23 -9.80 10.25
N LYS A 177 -13.57 -10.92 9.89
CA LYS A 177 -12.10 -11.00 9.65
C LYS A 177 -11.67 -9.97 8.58
N SER A 178 -10.50 -9.36 8.77
CA SER A 178 -9.92 -8.29 7.92
C SER A 178 -10.07 -8.49 6.42
N ALA A 179 -9.82 -9.72 5.93
CA ALA A 179 -9.92 -10.06 4.53
C ALA A 179 -11.31 -9.73 3.93
N TYR A 180 -12.40 -9.88 4.68
CA TYR A 180 -13.77 -9.78 4.12
C TYR A 180 -14.39 -8.39 4.15
N ARG A 181 -13.70 -7.36 4.69
CA ARG A 181 -14.24 -5.98 4.77
C ARG A 181 -14.01 -5.14 3.50
N GLY A 182 -13.66 -5.76 2.38
CA GLY A 182 -13.31 -5.04 1.13
C GLY A 182 -14.48 -4.34 0.42
N LEU A 183 -14.32 -4.15 -0.89
CA LEU A 183 -15.19 -3.44 -1.87
C LEU A 183 -16.69 -3.84 -1.92
N GLY A 184 -17.24 -4.57 -0.95
CA GLY A 184 -18.65 -4.99 -0.96
C GLY A 184 -18.96 -6.20 -1.84
N SER A 185 -17.95 -6.76 -2.50
CA SER A 185 -18.05 -8.02 -3.25
C SER A 185 -16.75 -8.82 -3.10
N ILE A 186 -16.91 -10.08 -2.66
CA ILE A 186 -15.82 -11.06 -2.56
C ILE A 186 -15.21 -11.33 -3.95
N ASP A 187 -15.97 -11.12 -5.03
CA ASP A 187 -15.52 -11.43 -6.39
C ASP A 187 -14.36 -10.53 -6.85
N PHE A 188 -14.28 -9.29 -6.38
CA PHE A 188 -13.13 -8.42 -6.62
C PHE A 188 -11.84 -9.01 -6.03
N GLN A 189 -11.90 -9.35 -4.74
CA GLN A 189 -10.76 -9.93 -4.04
C GLN A 189 -10.40 -11.32 -4.58
N ALA A 190 -11.38 -12.10 -5.02
CA ALA A 190 -11.15 -13.41 -5.62
C ALA A 190 -10.33 -13.30 -6.92
N ALA A 191 -10.61 -12.30 -7.76
CA ALA A 191 -9.89 -12.07 -9.01
C ALA A 191 -8.45 -11.55 -8.79
N ALA A 192 -8.24 -10.68 -7.80
CA ALA A 192 -6.92 -10.13 -7.50
C ALA A 192 -5.95 -11.18 -6.93
N ARG A 193 -4.65 -11.07 -7.24
CA ARG A 193 -3.60 -11.95 -6.68
C ARG A 193 -2.90 -11.35 -5.48
N SER A 194 -3.02 -10.03 -5.33
CA SER A 194 -2.58 -9.29 -4.16
C SER A 194 -3.70 -8.34 -3.71
N VAL A 195 -3.93 -8.24 -2.39
CA VAL A 195 -4.84 -7.28 -1.80
C VAL A 195 -4.14 -6.61 -0.64
N LEU A 196 -4.03 -5.28 -0.70
CA LEU A 196 -3.41 -4.43 0.30
C LEU A 196 -4.47 -3.58 1.00
N ILE A 197 -4.33 -3.43 2.31
CA ILE A 197 -5.14 -2.53 3.13
C ILE A 197 -4.27 -1.39 3.61
N VAL A 198 -4.72 -0.16 3.36
CA VAL A 198 -4.10 1.06 3.86
C VAL A 198 -4.96 1.64 4.98
N GLY A 199 -4.34 1.95 6.11
CA GLY A 199 -5.01 2.59 7.25
C GLY A 199 -4.02 3.32 8.15
N ARG A 200 -4.52 4.23 8.99
CA ARG A 200 -3.72 4.97 9.96
C ARG A 200 -3.58 4.27 11.30
N ILE A 201 -2.47 4.53 11.98
CA ILE A 201 -2.33 4.23 13.40
C ILE A 201 -3.15 5.26 14.18
N LYS A 202 -4.06 4.81 15.04
CA LYS A 202 -4.97 5.73 15.77
C LYS A 202 -4.23 6.68 16.71
N GLU A 203 -3.18 6.16 17.36
CA GLU A 203 -2.35 6.92 18.31
C GLU A 203 -1.36 7.86 17.58
N GLU A 204 -1.03 7.56 16.32
CA GLU A 204 -0.10 8.32 15.48
C GLU A 204 -0.75 8.61 14.12
N PRO A 205 -1.68 9.58 14.04
CA PRO A 205 -2.55 9.77 12.88
C PRO A 205 -1.84 10.32 11.64
N GLU A 206 -0.53 10.56 11.68
CA GLU A 206 0.31 10.84 10.52
C GLU A 206 0.90 9.56 9.91
N ILE A 207 0.99 8.47 10.68
CA ILE A 207 1.48 7.18 10.19
C ILE A 207 0.35 6.45 9.47
N ARG A 208 0.64 5.97 8.26
CA ARG A 208 -0.19 5.03 7.51
C ARG A 208 0.57 3.73 7.34
N VAL A 209 -0.13 2.63 7.52
CA VAL A 209 0.38 1.27 7.36
C VAL A 209 -0.33 0.62 6.18
N VAL A 210 0.44 -0.12 5.39
CA VAL A 210 0.00 -0.94 4.28
C VAL A 210 0.20 -2.40 4.66
N CYS A 211 -0.90 -3.11 4.92
CA CYS A 211 -0.89 -4.53 5.24
C CYS A 211 -1.37 -5.36 4.05
N GLN A 212 -0.63 -6.41 3.69
CA GLN A 212 -1.09 -7.38 2.71
C GLN A 212 -2.06 -8.37 3.37
N VAL A 213 -3.29 -8.45 2.88
CA VAL A 213 -4.34 -9.39 3.38
C VAL A 213 -4.58 -10.56 2.44
N LYS A 214 -3.97 -10.52 1.26
CA LYS A 214 -3.93 -11.63 0.32
C LYS A 214 -2.62 -11.55 -0.45
N SER A 215 -1.85 -12.63 -0.42
CA SER A 215 -0.79 -12.93 -1.38
C SER A 215 -1.00 -14.32 -1.94
N SER A 216 -1.18 -14.45 -3.25
CA SER A 216 -1.34 -15.76 -3.91
C SER A 216 -0.06 -16.30 -4.54
N LEU A 217 0.99 -15.49 -4.62
CA LEU A 217 2.19 -15.76 -5.43
C LEU A 217 3.50 -15.70 -4.63
N ALA A 218 3.45 -15.27 -3.37
CA ALA A 218 4.59 -15.20 -2.47
C ALA A 218 4.11 -15.40 -1.01
N PRO A 219 5.01 -15.74 -0.07
CA PRO A 219 4.72 -15.62 1.36
C PRO A 219 4.30 -14.19 1.72
N GLU A 220 3.43 -14.04 2.72
CA GLU A 220 3.11 -12.72 3.27
C GLU A 220 4.33 -12.17 4.02
N GLU A 221 4.72 -10.93 3.70
CA GLU A 221 5.77 -10.22 4.41
C GLU A 221 5.20 -9.18 5.39
N LYS A 222 6.10 -8.55 6.15
CA LYS A 222 5.74 -7.48 7.08
C LYS A 222 5.04 -6.35 6.35
N SER A 223 4.14 -5.69 7.07
CA SER A 223 3.55 -4.46 6.59
C SER A 223 4.62 -3.41 6.31
N ILE A 224 4.33 -2.49 5.39
CA ILE A 224 5.15 -1.30 5.18
C ILE A 224 4.40 -0.08 5.70
N ALA A 225 5.12 0.97 6.07
CA ALA A 225 4.53 2.21 6.54
C ALA A 225 5.13 3.43 5.85
N PHE A 226 4.34 4.50 5.87
CA PHE A 226 4.73 5.83 5.47
C PHE A 226 4.11 6.86 6.40
N LYS A 227 4.76 8.01 6.51
CA LYS A 227 4.26 9.18 7.20
C LYS A 227 3.63 10.13 6.18
N LEU A 228 2.52 10.75 6.55
CA LEU A 228 1.87 11.82 5.81
C LEU A 228 1.58 12.97 6.77
N SER A 229 2.40 14.01 6.70
CA SER A 229 2.31 15.21 7.53
C SER A 229 2.04 16.45 6.68
N GLU A 230 1.44 17.49 7.28
CA GLU A 230 1.25 18.77 6.59
C GLU A 230 2.57 19.50 6.35
N GLU A 231 3.52 19.39 7.28
CA GLU A 231 4.80 20.11 7.24
C GLU A 231 5.80 19.49 6.26
N ASN A 232 5.99 18.16 6.33
CA ASN A 232 7.03 17.46 5.57
C ASN A 232 6.47 16.64 4.40
N GLY A 233 5.15 16.61 4.22
CA GLY A 233 4.50 15.81 3.18
C GLY A 233 4.65 14.31 3.44
N PHE A 234 4.98 13.57 2.37
CA PHE A 234 5.07 12.11 2.38
C PHE A 234 6.51 11.64 2.67
N GLU A 235 6.66 10.66 3.57
CA GLU A 235 7.94 10.04 3.89
C GLU A 235 7.78 8.52 4.05
N TRP A 236 8.67 7.71 3.45
CA TRP A 236 8.67 6.28 3.71
C TRP A 236 9.28 5.95 5.06
N ILE A 237 8.62 5.09 5.82
CA ILE A 237 9.17 4.51 7.05
C ILE A 237 9.83 3.16 6.74
N GLY A 238 9.26 2.40 5.80
CA GLY A 238 9.73 1.05 5.44
C GLY A 238 8.97 -0.03 6.20
N GLU A 239 9.64 -1.12 6.58
CA GLU A 239 9.00 -2.22 7.32
C GLU A 239 8.38 -1.75 8.64
N TYR A 240 7.17 -2.23 8.91
CA TYR A 240 6.38 -1.92 10.09
C TYR A 240 5.75 -3.19 10.65
N ASP A 241 5.65 -3.31 11.96
CA ASP A 241 5.19 -4.52 12.66
C ASP A 241 3.74 -4.38 13.12
N VAL A 242 2.80 -4.37 12.17
CA VAL A 242 1.36 -4.29 12.41
C VAL A 242 0.62 -5.24 11.48
N THR A 243 -0.34 -5.99 12.02
CA THR A 243 -1.21 -6.86 11.23
C THR A 243 -2.42 -6.10 10.71
N ALA A 244 -3.05 -6.61 9.63
CA ALA A 244 -4.28 -6.01 9.11
C ALA A 244 -5.44 -6.06 10.12
N ASP A 245 -5.51 -7.12 10.95
CA ASP A 245 -6.54 -7.24 12.00
C ASP A 245 -6.35 -6.18 13.09
N ASP A 246 -5.10 -5.91 13.51
CA ASP A 246 -4.79 -4.83 14.46
C ASP A 246 -5.15 -3.46 13.87
N LEU A 247 -4.79 -3.23 12.60
CA LEU A 247 -5.07 -1.99 11.90
C LEU A 247 -6.58 -1.73 11.80
N LEU A 248 -7.37 -2.73 11.39
CA LEU A 248 -8.81 -2.60 11.16
C LEU A 248 -9.68 -2.67 12.42
N SER A 249 -9.20 -3.29 13.49
CA SER A 249 -9.81 -3.19 14.81
C SER A 249 -9.47 -1.86 15.48
N GLY A 250 -8.41 -1.20 14.99
CA GLY A 250 -7.80 -0.05 15.63
C GLY A 250 -7.21 -0.40 17.00
N ALA A 251 -6.86 -1.66 17.21
CA ALA A 251 -6.02 -2.13 18.30
C ALA A 251 -4.53 -1.95 17.99
N ALA A 252 -4.19 -1.62 16.73
CA ALA A 252 -2.85 -1.21 16.34
C ALA A 252 -2.43 0.03 17.13
N LYS A 253 -1.62 -0.23 18.15
CA LYS A 253 -0.73 0.76 18.76
C LYS A 253 0.50 0.86 17.85
N GLY A 254 1.21 1.98 17.85
CA GLY A 254 2.48 2.09 17.11
C GLY A 254 3.43 0.92 17.45
N THR A 255 4.49 0.69 16.67
CA THR A 255 5.39 -0.45 16.96
C THR A 255 5.79 -0.46 18.44
N LYS A 256 5.96 -1.64 19.06
CA LYS A 256 6.38 -1.72 20.48
C LYS A 256 7.62 -0.86 20.76
N LYS A 257 8.49 -0.73 19.76
CA LYS A 257 9.66 0.15 19.77
C LYS A 257 9.26 1.63 19.80
N GLN A 258 8.34 2.08 18.95
CA GLN A 258 7.83 3.45 18.95
C GLN A 258 7.13 3.81 20.26
N VAL A 259 6.26 2.93 20.79
CA VAL A 259 5.63 3.11 22.11
C VAL A 259 6.66 3.29 23.22
N ALA A 260 7.78 2.56 23.15
CA ALA A 260 8.89 2.70 24.08
C ALA A 260 9.72 3.98 23.85
N MET A 261 9.82 4.45 22.61
CA MET A 261 10.46 5.72 22.27
C MET A 261 9.64 6.91 22.79
N ASP A 262 8.35 6.96 22.47
CA ASP A 262 7.44 8.02 22.96
C ASP A 262 7.38 8.04 24.50
N PHE A 263 7.40 6.86 25.12
CA PHE A 263 7.49 6.74 26.57
C PHE A 263 8.78 7.40 27.11
N LEU A 264 9.93 7.12 26.49
CA LEU A 264 11.21 7.69 26.90
C LEU A 264 11.26 9.20 26.66
N GLU A 265 10.79 9.68 25.53
CA GLU A 265 10.75 11.11 25.21
C GLU A 265 9.90 11.89 26.22
N ASN A 266 8.67 11.42 26.48
CA ASN A 266 7.78 12.04 27.45
C ASN A 266 8.36 11.99 28.87
N THR A 267 8.94 10.86 29.27
CA THR A 267 9.47 10.69 30.64
C THR A 267 10.70 11.56 30.89
N LEU A 268 11.55 11.75 29.88
CA LEU A 268 12.80 12.49 29.98
C LEU A 268 12.68 13.98 29.59
N SER A 269 11.53 14.40 29.04
CA SER A 269 11.24 15.80 28.69
C SER A 269 11.38 16.77 29.88
N ASN A 270 11.12 16.30 31.10
CA ASN A 270 11.22 17.08 32.34
C ASN A 270 12.63 16.99 33.00
N GLY A 271 13.61 16.43 32.31
CA GLY A 271 14.99 16.29 32.77
C GLY A 271 15.40 14.85 33.12
N PRO A 272 16.63 14.67 33.63
CA PRO A 272 17.19 13.35 33.90
C PRO A 272 16.39 12.57 34.94
N MET A 273 16.14 11.27 34.69
CA MET A 273 15.43 10.39 35.61
C MET A 273 16.24 9.12 35.90
N ALA A 274 16.10 8.58 37.11
CA ALA A 274 16.76 7.33 37.52
C ALA A 274 16.31 6.16 36.64
N GLN A 275 17.29 5.40 36.12
CA GLN A 275 17.04 4.24 35.25
C GLN A 275 16.09 3.23 35.90
N SER A 276 16.26 2.96 37.20
CA SER A 276 15.40 2.03 37.95
C SER A 276 13.94 2.46 37.94
N GLU A 277 13.67 3.76 37.97
CA GLU A 277 12.31 4.29 37.96
C GLU A 277 11.70 4.26 36.55
N ILE A 278 12.48 4.62 35.53
CA ILE A 278 12.08 4.49 34.12
C ILE A 278 11.72 3.03 33.81
N MET A 279 12.53 2.08 34.28
CA MET A 279 12.30 0.65 34.11
C MET A 279 11.01 0.17 34.80
N ARG A 280 10.72 0.68 36.00
CA ARG A 280 9.49 0.37 36.74
C ARG A 280 8.25 0.87 35.98
N ILE A 281 8.25 2.13 35.58
CA ILE A 281 7.12 2.74 34.85
C ILE A 281 6.93 2.07 33.47
N ALA A 282 8.03 1.71 32.80
CA ALA A 282 7.99 0.97 31.55
C ALA A 282 7.32 -0.40 31.72
N ALA A 283 7.66 -1.14 32.77
CA ALA A 283 7.06 -2.44 33.07
C ALA A 283 5.56 -2.31 33.39
N GLU A 284 5.15 -1.28 34.15
CA GLU A 284 3.74 -0.98 34.42
C GLU A 284 2.94 -0.66 33.15
N LYS A 285 3.60 -0.08 32.14
CA LYS A 285 3.04 0.18 30.80
C LYS A 285 3.16 -1.00 29.83
N GLY A 286 3.67 -2.16 30.28
CA GLY A 286 3.82 -3.36 29.46
C GLY A 286 4.98 -3.31 28.45
N ILE A 287 5.94 -2.40 28.62
CA ILE A 287 7.12 -2.28 27.76
C ILE A 287 8.20 -3.24 28.28
N SER A 288 8.64 -4.18 27.44
CA SER A 288 9.72 -5.11 27.82
C SER A 288 11.07 -4.38 27.92
N GLU A 289 11.95 -4.84 28.80
CA GLU A 289 13.31 -4.28 28.97
C GLU A 289 14.10 -4.27 27.65
N LYS A 290 13.97 -5.33 26.83
CA LYS A 290 14.59 -5.41 25.50
C LYS A 290 14.08 -4.29 24.59
N THR A 291 12.78 -4.04 24.59
CA THR A 291 12.14 -2.98 23.79
C THR A 291 12.58 -1.59 24.26
N LEU A 292 12.61 -1.38 25.58
CA LEU A 292 13.06 -0.12 26.17
C LEU A 292 14.53 0.18 25.86
N ARG A 293 15.40 -0.84 25.87
CA ARG A 293 16.80 -0.68 25.49
C ARG A 293 16.96 -0.32 24.01
N ASN A 294 16.21 -0.97 23.12
CA ASN A 294 16.23 -0.64 21.69
C ASN A 294 15.72 0.79 21.41
N ALA A 295 14.72 1.25 22.17
CA ALA A 295 14.22 2.63 22.10
C ALA A 295 15.27 3.64 22.59
N LYS A 296 15.92 3.35 23.72
CA LYS A 296 17.02 4.15 24.26
C LYS A 296 18.15 4.32 23.24
N GLU A 297 18.55 3.24 22.56
CA GLU A 297 19.57 3.28 21.50
C GLU A 297 19.13 4.15 20.31
N ALA A 298 17.87 4.01 19.86
CA ALA A 298 17.33 4.79 18.75
C ALA A 298 17.28 6.30 19.06
N LEU A 299 16.87 6.67 20.27
CA LEU A 299 16.80 8.06 20.74
C LEU A 299 18.14 8.63 21.21
N LYS A 300 19.23 7.84 21.16
CA LYS A 300 20.56 8.22 21.66
C LYS A 300 20.54 8.74 23.11
N VAL A 301 19.64 8.20 23.93
CA VAL A 301 19.49 8.58 25.35
C VAL A 301 20.78 8.30 26.11
N GLN A 302 21.31 9.33 26.76
CA GLN A 302 22.58 9.28 27.48
C GLN A 302 22.42 8.59 28.82
N SER A 303 23.48 7.95 29.31
CA SER A 303 23.52 7.35 30.65
C SER A 303 24.63 7.96 31.48
N LYS A 304 24.26 8.67 32.55
CA LYS A 304 25.20 9.28 33.49
C LYS A 304 25.00 8.70 34.87
N ARG A 305 26.09 8.48 35.60
CA ARG A 305 26.04 7.98 36.97
C ARG A 305 26.08 9.16 37.94
N PHE A 306 25.06 9.27 38.79
CA PHE A 306 24.93 10.30 39.81
C PHE A 306 24.55 9.64 41.14
N ASN A 307 25.24 9.96 42.25
CA ASN A 307 25.00 9.38 43.57
C ASN A 307 24.83 7.85 43.58
N ASN A 308 25.75 7.15 42.90
CA ASN A 308 25.75 5.69 42.77
C ASN A 308 24.55 5.08 41.99
N GLN A 309 23.74 5.90 41.31
CA GLN A 309 22.61 5.48 40.48
C GLN A 309 22.78 5.91 39.03
N TRP A 310 22.36 5.06 38.10
CA TRP A 310 22.30 5.40 36.68
C TRP A 310 21.07 6.25 36.39
N HIS A 311 21.29 7.37 35.72
CA HIS A 311 20.26 8.28 35.25
C HIS A 311 20.30 8.33 33.72
N TRP A 312 19.13 8.39 33.11
CA TRP A 312 18.97 8.58 31.68
C TRP A 312 18.54 10.02 31.41
N SER A 313 18.99 10.60 30.30
CA SER A 313 18.57 11.92 29.84
C SER A 313 18.59 12.00 28.31
N LEU A 314 17.72 12.84 27.75
CA LEU A 314 17.86 13.34 26.39
C LEU A 314 18.98 14.38 26.34
N GLU A 315 19.54 14.63 25.17
CA GLU A 315 20.43 15.78 24.95
C GLU A 315 19.67 17.10 25.01
#